data_AF-A0A9D8NSF6-F1
#
_entry.id   AF-A0A9D8NSF6-F1
#
_cell.length_a   1.000
_cell.length_b   1.000
_cell.length_c   1.000
_cell.angle_alpha   90.00
_cell.angle_beta   90.00
_cell.angle_gamma   90.00
#
_symmetry.space_group_name_H-M   'P 1'
#
loop_
_entity.id
_entity.type
_entity.pdbx_description
1 polymer ?
#
loop_
_entity_poly.entity_id
_entity_poly.type
_entity_poly.pdbx_seq_one_letter_code
_entity_poly.pdbx_strand_id
1 'polypeptide(L)'
;MSPGDDFEFHNNVIADSLYGWIIEGGERPAFNVTKSLFSRNKHQAGTGAGPLLNFKETDPAFLKFAEVTVTDKPVMIDLDQAKKQYLHLIPGTMGADLGAGLFHAKDRPN
;
A
#
# COMPACT_ATOMS: atom_id res chain seq x y z
N MET A 1 -4.84 24.69 0.12
CA MET A 1 -4.44 23.35 0.60
C MET A 1 -5.70 22.54 0.69
N SER A 2 -5.75 21.40 0.02
CA SER A 2 -6.81 20.42 0.26
C SER A 2 -6.44 19.61 1.50
N PRO A 3 -7.40 19.08 2.28
CA PRO A 3 -7.08 18.23 3.43
C PRO A 3 -6.19 17.02 3.09
N GLY A 4 -6.19 16.55 1.84
CA GLY A 4 -5.35 15.43 1.39
C GLY A 4 -3.87 15.78 1.20
N ASP A 5 -3.53 17.07 1.09
CA ASP A 5 -2.14 17.51 0.95
C ASP A 5 -1.38 17.42 2.30
N ASP A 6 -2.10 17.33 3.43
CA ASP A 6 -1.53 17.25 4.78
C ASP A 6 -1.27 15.81 5.25
N PHE A 7 -1.62 14.79 4.46
CA PHE A 7 -1.48 13.38 4.81
C PHE A 7 -0.70 12.57 3.77
N GLU A 8 0.11 11.64 4.26
CA GLU A 8 0.96 10.76 3.45
C GLU A 8 0.75 9.29 3.86
N PHE A 9 0.46 8.44 2.88
CA PHE A 9 0.45 6.99 3.03
C PHE A 9 1.84 6.44 2.69
N HIS A 10 2.69 6.23 3.69
CA HIS A 10 4.10 5.89 3.52
C HIS A 10 4.45 4.50 4.06
N ASN A 11 5.41 3.81 3.43
CA ASN A 11 5.94 2.51 3.87
C ASN A 11 4.88 1.40 4.06
N ASN A 12 3.89 1.32 3.19
CA ASN A 12 2.82 0.32 3.30
C ASN A 12 2.95 -0.81 2.28
N VAL A 13 2.37 -1.97 2.60
CA VAL A 13 2.23 -3.11 1.69
C VAL A 13 0.75 -3.46 1.58
N ILE A 14 0.19 -3.37 0.38
CA ILE A 14 -1.18 -3.79 0.07
C ILE A 14 -1.11 -4.92 -0.94
N ALA A 15 -1.48 -6.11 -0.51
CA ALA A 15 -1.33 -7.31 -1.31
C ALA A 15 -2.61 -8.13 -1.40
N ASP A 16 -2.74 -8.88 -2.49
CA ASP A 16 -3.75 -9.93 -2.68
C ASP A 16 -5.20 -9.45 -2.46
N SER A 17 -5.45 -8.17 -2.70
CA SER A 17 -6.73 -7.53 -2.46
C SER A 17 -7.54 -7.40 -3.75
N LEU A 18 -8.87 -7.36 -3.64
CA LEU A 18 -9.70 -7.07 -4.81
C LEU A 18 -9.43 -5.65 -5.35
N TYR A 19 -9.22 -4.70 -4.45
CA TYR A 19 -8.86 -3.32 -4.75
C TYR A 19 -7.71 -2.90 -3.84
N GLY A 20 -6.72 -2.20 -4.39
CA GLY A 20 -5.64 -1.60 -3.59
C GLY A 20 -6.12 -0.45 -2.70
N TRP A 21 -7.12 0.31 -3.15
CA TRP A 21 -7.73 1.40 -2.39
C TRP A 21 -9.22 1.51 -2.72
N ILE A 22 -10.07 1.81 -1.73
CA ILE A 22 -11.49 2.12 -1.94
C ILE A 22 -11.77 3.54 -1.45
N ILE A 23 -12.51 4.31 -2.25
CA ILE A 23 -12.99 5.64 -1.89
C ILE A 23 -14.51 5.74 -2.06
N GLU A 24 -15.19 6.32 -1.08
CA GLU A 24 -16.61 6.66 -1.19
C GLU A 24 -16.76 7.90 -2.11
N GLY A 25 -17.78 7.93 -2.97
CA GLY A 25 -17.93 8.97 -4.00
C GLY A 25 -18.02 10.39 -3.43
N GLY A 26 -17.53 11.38 -4.19
CA GLY A 26 -17.47 12.80 -3.79
C GLY A 26 -16.33 13.54 -4.49
N GLU A 27 -16.04 14.78 -4.07
CA GLU A 27 -14.77 15.45 -4.44
C GLU A 27 -13.58 14.59 -4.00
N ARG A 28 -12.61 14.42 -4.89
CA ARG A 28 -11.46 13.53 -4.68
C ARG A 28 -10.26 14.35 -4.22
N PRO A 29 -9.96 14.45 -2.90
CA PRO A 29 -8.64 14.91 -2.49
C PRO A 29 -7.59 13.96 -3.07
N ALA A 30 -6.50 14.52 -3.59
CA ALA A 30 -5.38 13.70 -4.02
C ALA A 30 -4.58 13.26 -2.79
N PHE A 31 -4.20 11.98 -2.72
CA PHE A 31 -3.41 11.43 -1.63
C PHE A 31 -2.00 11.14 -2.10
N ASN A 32 -1.00 11.50 -1.30
CA ASN A 32 0.38 11.13 -1.56
C ASN A 32 0.63 9.72 -1.02
N VAL A 33 1.14 8.83 -1.87
CA VAL A 33 1.55 7.49 -1.49
C VAL A 33 3.03 7.32 -1.80
N THR A 34 3.81 7.00 -0.78
CA THR A 34 5.26 6.94 -0.89
C THR A 34 5.83 5.64 -0.37
N LYS A 35 6.96 5.19 -0.95
CA LYS A 35 7.75 4.04 -0.46
C LYS A 35 6.91 2.80 -0.16
N SER A 36 5.90 2.54 -1.00
CA SER A 36 4.86 1.53 -0.74
C SER A 36 4.81 0.49 -1.85
N LEU A 37 4.27 -0.68 -1.52
CA LEU A 37 4.14 -1.82 -2.41
C LEU A 37 2.67 -2.20 -2.62
N PHE A 38 2.21 -2.21 -3.87
CA PHE A 38 0.94 -2.78 -4.29
C PHE A 38 1.20 -4.08 -5.07
N SER A 39 0.73 -5.20 -4.56
CA SER A 39 1.12 -6.53 -5.06
C SER A 39 -0.10 -7.41 -5.32
N ARG A 40 -0.30 -7.88 -6.55
CA ARG A 40 -1.41 -8.79 -6.93
C ARG A 40 -2.80 -8.30 -6.52
N ASN A 41 -2.98 -6.98 -6.45
CA ASN A 41 -4.32 -6.42 -6.32
C ASN A 41 -5.04 -6.54 -7.66
N LYS A 42 -6.28 -7.03 -7.68
CA LYS A 42 -7.03 -7.20 -8.95
C LYS A 42 -7.25 -5.86 -9.65
N HIS A 43 -7.53 -4.83 -8.87
CA HIS A 43 -7.67 -3.45 -9.31
C HIS A 43 -6.85 -2.53 -8.40
N GLN A 44 -6.30 -1.44 -8.93
CA GLN A 44 -5.53 -0.49 -8.11
C GLN A 44 -6.44 0.35 -7.21
N ALA A 45 -7.56 0.81 -7.76
CA ALA A 45 -8.54 1.61 -7.03
C ALA A 45 -9.97 1.21 -7.37
N GLY A 46 -10.87 1.37 -6.41
CA GLY A 46 -12.30 1.23 -6.57
C GLY A 46 -13.06 2.34 -5.86
N THR A 47 -14.33 2.48 -6.19
CA THR A 47 -15.27 3.36 -5.51
C THR A 47 -16.51 2.62 -5.06
N GLY A 48 -17.07 3.04 -3.92
CA GLY A 48 -18.33 2.56 -3.39
C GLY A 48 -18.34 2.48 -1.87
N ALA A 49 -19.48 2.10 -1.33
CA ALA A 49 -19.70 1.93 0.10
C ALA A 49 -20.57 0.69 0.36
N GLY A 50 -20.42 0.09 1.54
CA GLY A 50 -21.18 -1.07 1.95
C GLY A 50 -20.72 -2.37 1.28
N PRO A 51 -21.64 -3.31 0.96
CA PRO A 51 -21.31 -4.64 0.44
C PRO A 51 -20.39 -4.62 -0.78
N LEU A 52 -19.54 -5.64 -0.92
CA LEU A 52 -18.55 -5.79 -2.00
C LEU A 52 -19.12 -5.62 -3.41
N LEU A 53 -20.37 -6.04 -3.62
CA LEU A 53 -21.10 -5.93 -4.91
C LEU A 53 -21.31 -4.47 -5.35
N ASN A 54 -21.19 -3.50 -4.44
CA ASN A 54 -21.36 -2.08 -4.73
C ASN A 54 -20.06 -1.41 -5.17
N PHE A 55 -18.93 -2.11 -5.12
CA PHE A 55 -17.66 -1.55 -5.54
C PHE A 55 -17.50 -1.61 -7.06
N LYS A 56 -17.05 -0.49 -7.63
CA LYS A 56 -16.72 -0.36 -9.05
C LYS A 56 -15.27 0.07 -9.18
N GLU A 57 -14.58 -0.44 -10.18
CA GLU A 57 -13.25 0.06 -10.55
C GLU A 57 -13.30 1.57 -10.86
N THR A 58 -12.27 2.29 -10.45
CA THR A 58 -12.09 3.71 -10.75
C THR A 58 -10.64 3.98 -11.12
N ASP A 59 -10.43 5.07 -11.84
CA ASP A 59 -9.09 5.59 -12.13
C ASP A 59 -8.32 5.89 -10.83
N PRO A 60 -7.11 5.32 -10.63
CA PRO A 60 -6.27 5.56 -9.47
C PRO A 60 -5.55 6.92 -9.49
N ALA A 61 -5.78 7.82 -10.46
CA ALA A 61 -5.09 9.12 -10.58
C ALA A 61 -5.17 10.03 -9.35
N PHE A 62 -6.09 9.77 -8.41
CA PHE A 62 -6.16 10.45 -7.12
C PHE A 62 -5.06 9.99 -6.13
N LEU A 63 -4.37 8.88 -6.41
CA LEU A 63 -3.20 8.40 -5.68
C LEU A 63 -1.94 8.89 -6.39
N LYS A 64 -1.27 9.89 -5.81
CA LYS A 64 0.01 10.42 -6.28
C LYS A 64 1.14 9.50 -5.79
N PHE A 65 1.63 8.65 -6.68
CA PHE A 65 2.69 7.69 -6.38
C PHE A 65 4.09 8.30 -6.49
N ALA A 66 4.91 8.15 -5.46
CA ALA A 66 6.35 8.41 -5.49
C ALA A 66 7.12 7.26 -4.80
N GLU A 67 8.14 6.69 -5.44
CA GLU A 67 8.84 5.51 -4.90
C GLU A 67 7.88 4.33 -4.58
N VAL A 68 6.83 4.15 -5.39
CA VAL A 68 5.86 3.06 -5.25
C VAL A 68 6.16 1.98 -6.27
N THR A 69 6.05 0.72 -5.87
CA THR A 69 6.06 -0.39 -6.82
C THR A 69 4.70 -1.06 -6.90
N VAL A 70 4.24 -1.27 -8.13
CA VAL A 70 3.04 -2.05 -8.46
C VAL A 70 3.48 -3.30 -9.20
N THR A 71 3.07 -4.47 -8.72
CA THR A 71 3.53 -5.77 -9.26
C THR A 71 2.45 -6.84 -9.23
N ASP A 72 2.61 -7.86 -10.06
CA ASP A 72 1.83 -9.11 -10.08
C ASP A 72 2.57 -10.26 -9.35
N LYS A 73 3.77 -10.02 -8.85
CA LYS A 73 4.52 -10.99 -8.03
C LYS A 73 3.98 -11.01 -6.61
N PRO A 74 3.96 -12.17 -5.93
CA PRO A 74 3.53 -12.25 -4.55
C PRO A 74 4.49 -11.53 -3.61
N VAL A 75 3.97 -11.08 -2.46
CA VAL A 75 4.79 -10.58 -1.36
C VAL A 75 5.44 -11.75 -0.64
N MET A 76 6.73 -11.62 -0.33
CA MET A 76 7.50 -12.63 0.38
C MET A 76 7.64 -12.24 1.85
N ILE A 77 7.01 -13.01 2.73
CA ILE A 77 6.94 -12.76 4.18
C ILE A 77 7.72 -13.86 4.91
N ASP A 78 8.46 -13.48 5.96
CA ASP A 78 9.13 -14.46 6.83
C ASP A 78 8.12 -15.12 7.77
N LEU A 79 7.91 -16.43 7.61
CA LEU A 79 6.96 -17.21 8.41
C LEU A 79 7.62 -18.00 9.54
N ASP A 80 8.93 -17.82 9.75
CA ASP A 80 9.64 -18.44 10.86
C ASP A 80 9.39 -17.68 12.18
N GLN A 81 8.57 -18.26 13.05
CA GLN A 81 8.21 -17.69 14.35
C GLN A 81 9.38 -17.54 15.32
N ALA A 82 10.50 -18.22 15.10
CA ALA A 82 11.69 -18.08 15.95
C ALA A 82 12.48 -16.80 15.65
N LYS A 83 12.21 -16.13 14.53
CA LYS A 83 12.91 -14.91 14.12
C LYS A 83 12.20 -13.67 14.61
N LYS A 84 12.99 -12.63 14.89
CA LYS A 84 12.48 -11.29 15.22
C LYS A 84 11.67 -10.67 14.09
N GLN A 85 11.93 -11.09 12.85
CA GLN A 85 11.30 -10.60 11.63
C GLN A 85 10.07 -11.42 11.22
N TYR A 86 9.54 -12.28 12.09
CA TYR A 86 8.30 -13.01 11.81
C TYR A 86 7.19 -12.06 11.36
N LEU A 87 6.53 -12.39 10.24
CA LEU A 87 5.52 -11.60 9.54
C LEU A 87 6.02 -10.30 8.88
N HIS A 88 7.33 -10.06 8.84
CA HIS A 88 7.90 -8.97 8.05
C HIS A 88 8.24 -9.43 6.64
N LEU A 89 8.48 -8.47 5.75
CA LEU A 89 9.06 -8.76 4.44
C LEU A 89 10.46 -9.36 4.58
N ILE A 90 10.75 -10.36 3.75
CA ILE A 90 12.08 -10.98 3.71
C ILE A 90 13.09 -9.95 3.15
N PRO A 91 14.24 -9.72 3.79
CA PRO A 91 15.27 -8.81 3.27
C PRO A 91 15.73 -9.18 1.85
N GLY A 92 16.02 -8.17 1.02
CA GLY A 92 16.39 -8.36 -0.39
C GLY A 92 15.21 -8.71 -1.31
N THR A 93 13.98 -8.56 -0.81
CA THR A 93 12.77 -8.63 -1.63
C THR A 93 12.25 -7.24 -1.89
N MET A 94 11.50 -7.10 -2.99
CA MET A 94 11.13 -5.80 -3.56
C MET A 94 10.47 -4.83 -2.57
N GLY A 95 9.59 -5.30 -1.68
CA GLY A 95 9.00 -4.44 -0.67
C GLY A 95 9.97 -4.08 0.47
N ALA A 96 10.88 -4.99 0.82
CA ALA A 96 11.88 -4.74 1.85
C ALA A 96 12.90 -3.69 1.36
N ASP A 97 13.29 -3.73 0.09
CA ASP A 97 14.22 -2.77 -0.51
C ASP A 97 13.63 -1.35 -0.59
N LEU A 98 12.30 -1.24 -0.69
CA LEU A 98 11.58 0.04 -0.59
C LEU A 98 11.44 0.55 0.84
N GLY A 99 11.73 -0.27 1.85
CA GLY A 99 11.42 0.03 3.25
C GLY A 99 9.92 -0.14 3.60
N ALA A 100 9.12 -0.75 2.73
CA ALA A 100 7.69 -0.93 2.94
C ALA A 100 7.39 -2.03 3.97
N GLY A 101 6.44 -1.78 4.88
CA GLY A 101 5.97 -2.77 5.85
C GLY A 101 7.04 -3.24 6.85
N LEU A 102 8.16 -2.51 6.97
CA LEU A 102 9.24 -2.84 7.88
C LEU A 102 9.07 -2.12 9.22
N PHE A 103 9.35 -2.84 10.31
CA PHE A 103 9.48 -2.22 11.62
C PHE A 103 10.92 -1.71 11.80
N HIS A 104 11.03 -0.43 12.14
CA HIS A 104 12.32 0.19 12.42
C HIS A 104 12.55 0.29 13.93
N ALA A 105 13.81 0.16 14.34
CA ALA A 105 14.19 0.54 15.69
C ALA A 105 14.03 2.06 15.84
N LYS A 106 13.46 2.50 16.97
CA LYS A 106 13.04 3.88 17.23
C LYS A 106 14.14 4.95 17.02
N ASP A 107 15.41 4.54 17.05
CA ASP A 107 16.56 5.44 17.13
C ASP A 107 17.51 5.41 15.92
N ARG A 108 17.11 4.84 14.77
CA ARG A 108 17.90 4.94 13.53
C ARG A 108 17.14 5.73 12.46
N PRO A 109 17.67 6.86 11.98
CA PRO A 109 17.12 7.54 10.81
C PRO A 109 17.43 6.73 9.55
N ASN A 110 16.56 6.91 8.54
CA ASN A 110 16.69 6.34 7.19
C ASN A 110 17.93 6.85 6.46
#